data_AF-A0A951CQZ2-F1
#
_entry.id   AF-A0A951CQZ2-F1
#
_cell.length_a   1.000
_cell.length_b   1.000
_cell.length_c   1.000
_cell.angle_alpha   90.00
_cell.angle_beta   90.00
_cell.angle_gamma   90.00
#
_symmetry.space_group_name_H-M   'P 1'
#
loop_
_entity.id
_entity.type
_entity.pdbx_description
1 polymer ?
#
loop_
_entity_poly.entity_id
_entity_poly.type
_entity_poly.pdbx_seq_one_letter_code
_entity_poly.pdbx_strand_id
1 'polypeptide(L)'
;LPAPTAANPNILVTVNSIGVDAISPSILLVATNTGLYFSSDAGATWGLFDTGLPVSASGYVSVTSVFINPNNHLIAYAVTDQNNYLIPGYLFKSVDAGNTWTQLNPAYPASHPRRPLPCRT
;
A
#
# COMPACT_ATOMS: atom_id res chain seq x y z
N LEU A 1 3.17 -13.43 -22.12
CA LEU A 1 3.44 -13.51 -20.66
C LEU A 1 2.43 -14.48 -20.07
N PRO A 2 2.81 -15.44 -19.20
CA PRO A 2 1.82 -16.33 -18.60
C PRO A 2 0.90 -15.51 -17.68
N ALA A 3 -0.38 -15.86 -17.65
CA ALA A 3 -1.37 -15.27 -16.76
C ALA A 3 -0.93 -15.42 -15.30
N PRO A 4 -1.31 -14.49 -14.40
CA PRO A 4 -1.03 -14.63 -12.97
C PRO A 4 -1.52 -16.00 -12.51
N THR A 5 -0.63 -16.78 -11.89
CA THR A 5 -0.92 -18.13 -11.39
C THR A 5 -2.20 -18.11 -10.57
N ALA A 6 -3.11 -19.02 -10.91
CA ALA A 6 -4.46 -19.10 -10.34
C ALA A 6 -4.43 -18.84 -8.83
N ALA A 7 -5.10 -17.77 -8.41
CA ALA A 7 -5.25 -17.40 -7.02
C ALA A 7 -5.80 -18.61 -6.24
N ASN A 8 -5.21 -18.91 -5.08
CA ASN A 8 -5.77 -19.89 -4.16
C ASN A 8 -7.23 -19.49 -3.85
N PRO A 9 -8.24 -20.31 -4.18
CA PRO A 9 -9.65 -19.94 -4.07
C PRO A 9 -10.12 -19.70 -2.62
N ASN A 10 -9.27 -19.99 -1.63
CA ASN A 10 -9.54 -19.74 -0.21
C ASN A 10 -8.91 -18.44 0.32
N ILE A 11 -8.22 -17.65 -0.52
CA ILE A 11 -7.76 -16.31 -0.14
C ILE A 11 -8.92 -15.34 -0.33
N LEU A 12 -9.46 -14.82 0.76
CA LEU A 12 -10.36 -13.68 0.72
C LEU A 12 -9.54 -12.44 0.37
N VAL A 13 -9.76 -11.89 -0.81
CA VAL A 13 -9.17 -10.62 -1.23
C VAL A 13 -10.08 -9.49 -0.75
N THR A 14 -9.53 -8.56 0.02
CA THR A 14 -10.22 -7.36 0.47
C THR A 14 -9.62 -6.14 -0.22
N VAL A 15 -10.49 -5.21 -0.64
CA VAL A 15 -10.08 -3.88 -1.08
C VAL A 15 -10.10 -2.96 0.13
N ASN A 16 -8.96 -2.36 0.44
CA ASN A 16 -8.79 -1.53 1.62
C ASN A 16 -8.91 -0.03 1.28
N SER A 17 -8.33 0.39 0.15
CA SER A 17 -8.31 1.78 -0.28
C SER A 17 -8.17 1.89 -1.80
N ILE A 18 -8.70 2.97 -2.37
CA ILE A 18 -8.49 3.36 -3.77
C ILE A 18 -7.90 4.77 -3.81
N GLY A 19 -6.85 4.96 -4.61
CA GLY A 19 -6.27 6.24 -4.96
C GLY A 19 -6.58 6.56 -6.42
N VAL A 20 -7.09 7.75 -6.68
CA VAL A 20 -7.36 8.25 -8.04
C VAL A 20 -6.43 9.42 -8.28
N ASP A 21 -5.74 9.43 -9.42
CA ASP A 21 -4.90 10.57 -9.77
C ASP A 21 -5.77 11.78 -10.14
N ALA A 22 -5.47 12.93 -9.54
CA ALA A 22 -6.26 14.15 -9.75
C ALA A 22 -5.97 14.81 -11.11
N ILE A 23 -4.79 14.58 -11.68
CA ILE A 23 -4.36 15.17 -12.96
C ILE A 23 -4.91 14.33 -14.13
N SER A 24 -4.90 13.01 -13.99
CA SER A 24 -5.32 12.02 -14.99
C SER A 24 -6.18 10.94 -14.31
N PRO A 25 -7.50 11.13 -14.20
CA PRO A 25 -8.41 10.21 -13.50
C PRO A 25 -8.46 8.77 -14.04
N SER A 26 -7.87 8.51 -15.20
CA SER A 26 -7.67 7.15 -15.73
C SER A 26 -6.61 6.36 -14.95
N ILE A 27 -5.75 7.03 -14.18
CA ILE A 27 -4.76 6.41 -13.31
C ILE A 27 -5.38 6.11 -11.96
N LEU A 28 -5.38 4.83 -11.60
CA LEU A 28 -5.91 4.31 -10.35
C LEU A 28 -4.87 3.43 -9.64
N LEU A 29 -4.83 3.54 -8.32
CA LEU A 29 -4.14 2.59 -7.44
C LEU A 29 -5.17 1.94 -6.51
N VAL A 30 -5.12 0.63 -6.35
CA VAL A 30 -5.99 -0.12 -5.43
C VAL A 30 -5.13 -0.89 -4.44
N ALA A 31 -5.28 -0.56 -3.17
CA ALA A 31 -4.64 -1.23 -2.06
C ALA A 31 -5.49 -2.43 -1.61
N THR A 32 -4.90 -3.62 -1.58
CA THR A 32 -5.54 -4.84 -1.10
C THR A 32 -4.70 -5.53 -0.02
N ASN A 33 -5.25 -6.56 0.61
CA ASN A 33 -4.49 -7.45 1.49
C ASN A 33 -3.56 -8.43 0.75
N THR A 34 -3.55 -8.40 -0.60
CA THR A 34 -2.75 -9.31 -1.44
C THR A 34 -1.77 -8.60 -2.37
N GLY A 35 -1.90 -7.28 -2.56
CA GLY A 35 -0.98 -6.48 -3.35
C GLY A 35 -1.43 -5.02 -3.50
N LEU A 36 -0.57 -4.23 -4.14
CA LEU A 36 -0.95 -2.95 -4.73
C LEU A 36 -1.23 -3.17 -6.21
N TYR A 37 -2.39 -2.74 -6.69
CA TYR A 37 -2.75 -2.85 -8.10
C TYR A 37 -2.81 -1.48 -8.74
N PHE A 38 -2.43 -1.41 -10.02
CA PHE A 38 -2.44 -0.20 -10.83
C PHE A 38 -3.31 -0.40 -12.07
N SER A 39 -4.00 0.66 -12.46
CA SER A 39 -4.67 0.78 -13.75
C SER A 39 -4.34 2.13 -14.37
N SER A 40 -4.11 2.15 -15.69
CA SER A 40 -3.93 3.37 -16.49
C SER A 40 -5.13 3.66 -17.41
N ASP A 41 -6.18 2.85 -17.34
CA ASP A 41 -7.32 2.86 -18.26
C ASP A 41 -8.67 2.91 -17.52
N ALA A 42 -8.69 3.67 -16.41
CA ALA A 42 -9.88 3.88 -15.57
C ALA A 42 -10.48 2.58 -15.00
N GLY A 43 -9.65 1.56 -14.79
CA GLY A 43 -10.02 0.29 -14.18
C GLY A 43 -10.49 -0.77 -15.17
N ALA A 44 -10.30 -0.59 -16.48
CA ALA A 44 -10.60 -1.61 -17.48
C ALA A 44 -9.59 -2.77 -17.41
N THR A 45 -8.32 -2.48 -17.13
CA THR A 45 -7.27 -3.47 -16.87
C THR A 45 -6.48 -3.13 -15.61
N TRP A 46 -5.94 -4.16 -14.96
CA TRP A 46 -5.21 -4.06 -13.70
C TRP A 46 -3.92 -4.85 -13.77
N GLY A 47 -2.83 -4.27 -13.27
CA GLY A 47 -1.53 -4.92 -13.10
C GLY A 47 -1.07 -4.87 -11.65
N LEU A 48 -0.29 -5.87 -11.24
CA LEU A 48 0.38 -5.85 -9.93
C LEU A 48 1.47 -4.77 -9.94
N PHE A 49 1.53 -3.98 -8.88
CA PHE A 49 2.32 -2.75 -8.78
C PHE A 49 2.96 -2.59 -7.39
N ASP A 50 3.40 -3.70 -6.80
CA ASP A 50 3.90 -3.80 -5.43
C ASP A 50 5.43 -4.04 -5.33
N THR A 51 6.15 -3.84 -6.44
CA THR A 51 7.61 -4.00 -6.49
C THR A 51 8.30 -3.12 -5.42
N GLY A 52 9.12 -3.73 -4.57
CA GLY A 52 9.85 -3.02 -3.52
C GLY A 52 9.06 -2.81 -2.22
N LEU A 53 7.78 -3.21 -2.17
CA LEU A 53 7.04 -3.29 -0.92
C LEU A 53 7.34 -4.61 -0.19
N PRO A 54 7.22 -4.62 1.16
CA PRO A 54 7.55 -5.80 1.96
C PRO A 54 6.54 -6.93 1.74
N VAL A 55 7.06 -8.09 1.32
CA VAL A 55 6.28 -9.33 1.19
C VAL A 55 6.15 -9.98 2.57
N SER A 56 4.92 -10.29 2.97
CA SER A 56 4.62 -11.00 4.21
C SER A 56 5.00 -12.47 4.15
N ALA A 57 4.98 -13.16 5.29
CA ALA A 57 5.20 -14.60 5.36
C ALA A 57 4.19 -15.42 4.52
N SER A 58 3.02 -14.88 4.22
CA SER A 58 2.03 -15.49 3.32
C SER A 58 2.35 -15.34 1.83
N GLY A 59 3.45 -14.66 1.47
CA GLY A 59 3.85 -14.44 0.08
C GLY A 59 3.13 -13.27 -0.61
N TYR A 60 2.38 -12.47 0.13
CA TYR A 60 1.62 -11.33 -0.38
C TYR A 60 2.08 -10.01 0.24
N VAL A 61 1.85 -8.91 -0.47
CA VAL A 61 2.00 -7.55 0.08
C VAL A 61 0.64 -7.08 0.59
N SER A 62 0.56 -6.70 1.86
CA SER A 62 -0.66 -6.14 2.44
C SER A 62 -0.56 -4.62 2.49
N VAL A 63 -1.44 -3.95 1.76
CA VAL A 63 -1.49 -2.49 1.66
C VAL A 63 -2.82 -2.02 2.23
N THR A 64 -2.75 -1.19 3.26
CA THR A 64 -3.93 -0.71 3.99
C THR A 64 -4.45 0.60 3.43
N SER A 65 -3.56 1.46 2.93
CA SER A 65 -3.92 2.76 2.38
C SER A 65 -2.97 3.18 1.26
N VAL A 66 -3.51 3.91 0.28
CA VAL A 66 -2.75 4.51 -0.81
C VAL A 66 -3.20 5.95 -1.04
N PHE A 67 -2.26 6.82 -1.44
CA PHE A 67 -2.53 8.22 -1.77
C PHE A 67 -1.66 8.67 -2.93
N ILE A 68 -2.24 9.38 -3.89
CA ILE A 68 -1.54 10.00 -5.03
C ILE A 68 -1.55 11.50 -4.80
N ASN A 69 -0.39 12.15 -4.92
CA ASN A 69 -0.29 13.59 -4.72
C ASN A 69 -1.07 14.33 -5.83
N PRO A 70 -2.06 15.16 -5.48
CA PRO A 70 -2.94 15.79 -6.47
C PRO A 70 -2.24 16.80 -7.38
N ASN A 71 -1.06 17.29 -6.98
CA ASN A 71 -0.28 18.28 -7.74
C ASN A 71 0.90 17.65 -8.49
N ASN A 72 1.22 16.38 -8.24
CA ASN A 72 2.31 15.67 -8.90
C ASN A 72 2.08 14.16 -8.85
N HIS A 73 1.56 13.61 -9.94
CA HIS A 73 1.24 12.19 -10.09
C HIS A 73 2.45 11.24 -9.96
N LEU A 74 3.69 11.75 -10.01
CA LEU A 74 4.88 10.95 -9.74
C LEU A 74 5.06 10.65 -8.25
N ILE A 75 4.44 11.44 -7.37
CA ILE A 75 4.55 11.26 -5.92
C ILE A 75 3.34 10.48 -5.43
N ALA A 76 3.59 9.29 -4.91
CA ALA A 76 2.57 8.45 -4.27
C ALA A 76 3.05 7.96 -2.90
N TYR A 77 2.10 7.62 -2.04
CA TYR A 77 2.35 7.07 -0.71
C TYR A 77 1.54 5.79 -0.53
N ALA A 78 2.15 4.80 0.12
CA ALA A 78 1.52 3.54 0.46
C ALA A 78 1.80 3.22 1.92
N VAL A 79 0.78 2.72 2.63
CA VAL A 79 0.92 2.20 3.98
C VAL A 79 0.75 0.70 3.91
N THR A 80 1.76 -0.04 4.36
CA THR A 80 1.69 -1.50 4.46
C THR A 80 1.48 -1.91 5.89
N ASP A 81 0.86 -3.06 6.10
CA ASP A 81 0.96 -3.81 7.34
C ASP A 81 1.50 -5.21 7.04
N GLN A 82 1.89 -5.94 8.09
CA GLN A 82 1.99 -7.37 7.97
C GLN A 82 1.05 -7.97 9.01
N ASN A 83 0.07 -8.72 8.52
CA ASN A 83 -1.07 -9.35 9.22
C ASN A 83 -0.73 -10.26 10.42
N ASN A 84 0.50 -10.20 10.95
CA ASN A 84 1.00 -11.08 12.00
C ASN A 84 1.30 -10.35 13.32
N TYR A 85 0.93 -9.07 13.50
CA TYR A 85 1.20 -8.25 14.70
C TYR A 85 2.68 -8.08 15.11
N LEU A 86 3.59 -8.85 14.50
CA LEU A 86 5.01 -8.90 14.82
C LEU A 86 5.84 -7.89 14.04
N ILE A 87 5.30 -7.32 12.96
CA ILE A 87 5.99 -6.36 12.12
C ILE A 87 5.11 -5.10 12.03
N PRO A 88 5.61 -3.93 12.47
CA PRO A 88 4.84 -2.70 12.43
C PRO A 88 4.51 -2.33 10.98
N GLY A 89 3.38 -1.65 10.79
CA GLY A 89 3.09 -1.05 9.50
C GLY A 89 4.12 0.03 9.13
N TYR A 90 4.41 0.16 7.85
CA TYR A 90 5.42 1.09 7.34
C TYR A 90 4.80 2.04 6.32
N LEU A 91 5.28 3.28 6.34
CA LEU A 91 4.96 4.28 5.33
C LEU A 91 6.03 4.24 4.24
N PHE A 92 5.59 4.10 3.01
CA PHE A 92 6.42 4.17 1.81
C PHE A 92 6.05 5.39 0.98
N LYS A 93 7.05 5.92 0.28
CA LYS A 93 6.90 6.99 -0.70
C LYS A 93 7.54 6.57 -2.01
N SER A 94 6.83 6.82 -3.09
CA SER A 94 7.36 6.80 -4.45
C SER A 94 7.55 8.24 -4.95
N VAL A 95 8.53 8.42 -5.82
CA VAL A 95 8.79 9.66 -6.57
C VAL A 95 8.81 9.43 -8.09
N ASP A 96 8.36 8.25 -8.52
CA ASP A 96 8.39 7.76 -9.90
C ASP A 96 7.07 7.07 -10.29
N ALA A 97 5.94 7.61 -9.83
CA ALA A 97 4.59 7.12 -10.10
C ALA A 97 4.30 5.70 -9.58
N GLY A 98 4.98 5.28 -8.52
CA GLY A 98 4.83 3.98 -7.86
C GLY A 98 5.69 2.86 -8.46
N ASN A 99 6.59 3.15 -9.41
CA ASN A 99 7.50 2.14 -9.97
C ASN A 99 8.49 1.63 -8.91
N THR A 100 8.95 2.52 -8.02
CA THR A 100 9.77 2.17 -6.86
C THR A 100 9.27 2.83 -5.59
N TRP A 101 9.50 2.17 -4.45
CA TRP A 101 9.03 2.61 -3.15
C TRP A 101 10.19 2.71 -2.16
N THR A 102 10.32 3.87 -1.52
CA THR A 102 11.28 4.12 -0.44
C THR A 102 10.53 4.18 0.89
N GLN A 103 10.98 3.38 1.87
CA GLN A 103 10.44 3.42 3.22
C GLN A 103 10.81 4.75 3.89
N LEU A 104 9.82 5.50 4.38
CA LEU A 104 10.03 6.78 5.07
C LEU A 104 10.23 6.63 6.58
N ASN A 105 9.66 5.58 7.17
CA ASN A 105 9.69 5.38 8.62
C ASN A 105 10.52 4.13 8.92
N PRO A 106 11.77 4.22 9.44
CA PRO A 106 12.34 3.07 10.13
C PRO A 106 11.40 2.76 11.31
N ALA A 107 11.11 1.47 11.53
CA ALA A 107 10.14 0.93 12.48
C ALA A 107 9.69 1.92 13.57
N TYR A 108 8.38 2.18 13.65
CA TYR A 108 7.79 2.74 14.85
C TYR A 108 8.38 1.96 16.03
N PRO A 109 9.14 2.58 16.95
CA PRO A 109 9.76 1.83 18.03
C PRO A 109 8.63 1.17 18.81
N ALA A 110 8.73 -0.15 18.98
CA ALA A 110 7.75 -0.98 19.70
C ALA A 110 7.50 -0.51 21.15
N SER A 111 8.27 0.48 21.63
CA SER A 111 8.12 1.15 22.91
C SER A 111 7.77 2.63 22.71
N HIS A 112 6.53 2.92 22.33
CA HIS A 112 5.95 4.19 22.77
C HIS A 112 5.51 3.97 24.23
N PRO A 113 6.21 4.51 25.26
CA PRO A 113 5.64 4.52 26.59
C PRO A 113 4.31 5.27 26.47
N ARG A 114 3.21 4.62 26.89
CA ARG A 114 1.91 5.27 26.99
C ARG A 114 2.10 6.44 27.93
N ARG A 115 2.26 7.65 27.39
CA ARG A 115 2.34 8.86 28.21
C ARG A 115 0.93 9.05 28.76
N PRO A 116 0.67 8.89 30.07
CA PRO A 116 -0.64 9.18 30.61
C PRO A 116 -0.93 10.65 30.31
N LEU A 117 -2.08 10.94 29.71
CA LEU A 117 -2.52 12.32 29.52
C LEU A 117 -2.56 12.98 30.90
N PRO A 118 -1.92 14.14 31.12
CA PRO A 118 -2.04 14.83 32.38
C PRO A 118 -3.52 15.19 32.57
N CYS A 119 -4.10 14.74 33.68
CA CYS A 119 -5.42 15.20 34.09
C CYS A 119 -5.35 16.72 34.25
N ARG A 120 -6.15 17.47 33.49
CA ARG A 120 -6.31 18.91 33.70
C ARG A 120 -7.02 19.11 35.05
N THR A 121 -6.33 19.75 35.98
CA THR A 121 -6.92 20.38 37.17
C THR A 121 -7.44 21.76 36.82
#